data_AF-A0A174QGU2-F1
#
_entry.id   AF-A0A174QGU2-F1
#
_cell.length_a   1.000
_cell.length_b   1.000
_cell.length_c   1.000
_cell.angle_alpha   90.00
_cell.angle_beta   90.00
_cell.angle_gamma   90.00
#
_symmetry.space_group_name_H-M   'P 1'
#
loop_
_entity.id
_entity.type
_entity.pdbx_description
1 polymer ?
#
loop_
_entity_poly.entity_id
_entity_poly.type
_entity_poly.pdbx_seq_one_letter_code
_entity_poly.pdbx_strand_id
1 'polypeptide(L)'
;MKTKAKIIIAAVLAIAISIGSIAIYKHITGPKEESIPLETTLEDAAELTTQKMIISDVFRSTKGEIPLINKNRFLVQYKTTVTAGLDVQKAVIKETDDKIQISIPHCTVNEDSIKIKSSDLKIYDTNFAIMSIDKEAVMELVAEAEKKAKEKAGSDEYGFLENADKNAKKVIKGMFENVSNGKEVIVSFQN
;
A
#
# COMPACT_ATOMS: atom_id res chain seq x y z
N MET A 1 -28.24 -26.96 -15.11
CA MET A 1 -27.54 -26.25 -14.01
C MET A 1 -26.07 -26.64 -13.83
N LYS A 2 -25.62 -27.87 -14.14
CA LYS A 2 -24.20 -28.28 -13.99
C LYS A 2 -23.22 -27.69 -15.02
N THR A 3 -23.72 -27.24 -16.18
CA THR A 3 -22.90 -26.74 -17.30
C THR A 3 -22.56 -25.26 -17.16
N LYS A 4 -23.41 -24.46 -16.48
CA LYS A 4 -23.23 -23.00 -16.36
C LYS A 4 -22.23 -22.60 -15.26
N ALA A 5 -22.18 -23.35 -14.15
CA ALA A 5 -21.13 -23.21 -13.13
C ALA A 5 -19.72 -23.54 -13.68
N LYS A 6 -19.63 -24.50 -14.61
CA LYS A 6 -18.39 -24.78 -15.35
C LYS A 6 -17.98 -23.61 -16.25
N ILE A 7 -18.92 -22.85 -16.80
CA ILE A 7 -18.64 -21.70 -17.69
C ILE A 7 -18.16 -20.47 -16.90
N ILE A 8 -18.66 -20.26 -15.69
CA ILE A 8 -18.25 -19.13 -14.83
C ILE A 8 -16.86 -19.38 -14.20
N ILE A 9 -16.61 -20.62 -13.73
CA ILE A 9 -15.26 -21.05 -13.31
C ILE A 9 -14.30 -21.01 -14.51
N ALA A 10 -14.76 -21.39 -15.71
CA ALA A 10 -13.97 -21.27 -16.92
C ALA A 10 -13.72 -19.81 -17.34
N ALA A 11 -14.59 -18.85 -17.03
CA ALA A 11 -14.38 -17.43 -17.34
C ALA A 11 -13.38 -16.77 -16.39
N VAL A 12 -13.44 -17.07 -15.09
CA VAL A 12 -12.45 -16.60 -14.09
C VAL A 12 -11.09 -17.27 -14.33
N LEU A 13 -11.08 -18.57 -14.65
CA LEU A 13 -9.86 -19.26 -15.12
C LEU A 13 -9.39 -18.72 -16.47
N ALA A 14 -10.26 -18.34 -17.41
CA ALA A 14 -9.86 -17.77 -18.71
C ALA A 14 -9.23 -16.39 -18.56
N ILE A 15 -9.64 -15.57 -17.59
CA ILE A 15 -8.98 -14.31 -17.28
C ILE A 15 -7.58 -14.58 -16.68
N ALA A 16 -7.47 -15.54 -15.75
CA ALA A 16 -6.17 -15.96 -15.20
C ALA A 16 -5.25 -16.61 -16.27
N ILE A 17 -5.81 -17.41 -17.19
CA ILE A 17 -5.09 -18.04 -18.30
C ILE A 17 -4.78 -17.01 -19.39
N SER A 18 -5.57 -15.97 -19.62
CA SER A 18 -5.26 -14.92 -20.61
C SER A 18 -4.00 -14.13 -20.23
N ILE A 19 -3.76 -13.94 -18.93
CA ILE A 19 -2.52 -13.37 -18.38
C ILE A 19 -1.36 -14.38 -18.51
N GLY A 20 -1.60 -15.68 -18.26
CA GLY A 20 -0.62 -16.75 -18.48
C GLY A 20 -0.29 -17.04 -19.96
N SER A 21 -1.23 -16.80 -20.87
CA SER A 21 -1.08 -17.05 -22.32
C SER A 21 -0.18 -16.01 -22.97
N ILE A 22 -0.27 -14.75 -22.51
CA ILE A 22 0.66 -13.69 -22.91
C ILE A 22 2.08 -14.04 -22.45
N ALA A 23 2.25 -14.60 -21.25
CA ALA A 23 3.55 -15.03 -20.73
C ALA A 23 4.17 -16.18 -21.54
N ILE A 24 3.38 -17.17 -21.96
CA ILE A 24 3.87 -18.29 -22.80
C ILE A 24 4.18 -17.81 -24.23
N TYR A 25 3.36 -16.92 -24.82
CA TYR A 25 3.60 -16.40 -26.17
C TYR A 25 4.86 -15.50 -26.23
N LYS A 26 5.11 -14.71 -25.19
CA LYS A 26 6.30 -13.85 -25.06
C LYS A 26 7.58 -14.66 -24.75
N HIS A 27 7.47 -15.79 -24.04
CA HIS A 27 8.59 -16.73 -23.81
C HIS A 27 9.05 -17.45 -25.09
N ILE A 28 8.16 -17.63 -26.07
CA ILE A 28 8.46 -18.34 -27.33
C ILE A 28 8.90 -17.39 -28.46
N THR A 29 8.51 -16.11 -28.44
CA THR A 29 8.77 -15.19 -29.59
C THR A 29 9.22 -13.75 -29.27
N GLY A 30 9.50 -13.37 -28.02
CA GLY A 30 9.87 -11.99 -27.65
C GLY A 30 11.31 -11.84 -27.14
N PRO A 31 12.02 -10.74 -27.48
CA PRO A 31 13.40 -10.52 -27.06
C PRO A 31 13.50 -10.33 -25.54
N LYS A 32 14.63 -10.77 -24.96
CA LYS A 32 14.95 -10.73 -23.54
C LYS A 32 14.85 -9.31 -22.97
N GLU A 33 13.69 -8.94 -22.46
CA GLU A 33 13.53 -7.90 -21.44
C GLU A 33 13.79 -8.53 -20.07
N GLU A 34 14.50 -7.80 -19.22
CA GLU A 34 14.85 -8.20 -17.85
C GLU A 34 13.61 -8.74 -17.14
N SER A 35 13.61 -10.05 -16.90
CA SER A 35 12.48 -10.77 -16.36
C SER A 35 12.33 -10.43 -14.88
N ILE A 36 11.48 -9.45 -14.58
CA ILE A 36 10.97 -9.30 -13.22
C ILE A 36 10.25 -10.63 -12.90
N PRO A 37 10.60 -11.35 -11.83
CA PRO A 37 10.04 -12.66 -11.54
C PRO A 37 8.51 -12.60 -11.45
N LEU A 38 7.81 -13.52 -12.11
CA LEU A 38 6.34 -13.56 -12.11
C LEU A 38 5.75 -13.54 -10.68
N GLU A 39 6.48 -14.14 -9.73
CA GLU A 39 6.18 -14.12 -8.29
C GLU A 39 6.04 -12.69 -7.76
N THR A 40 6.95 -11.77 -8.11
CA THR A 40 6.86 -10.35 -7.71
C THR A 40 5.63 -9.65 -8.30
N THR A 41 5.27 -9.95 -9.55
CA THR A 41 4.09 -9.35 -10.19
C THR A 41 2.76 -9.90 -9.64
N LEU A 42 2.75 -11.14 -9.16
CA LEU A 42 1.57 -11.78 -8.57
C LEU A 42 1.37 -11.34 -7.10
N GLU A 43 2.46 -11.12 -6.36
CA GLU A 43 2.43 -10.47 -5.05
C GLU A 43 1.89 -9.02 -5.16
N ASP A 44 2.36 -8.23 -6.13
CA ASP A 44 1.89 -6.85 -6.34
C ASP A 44 0.39 -6.77 -6.74
N ALA A 45 -0.15 -7.80 -7.40
CA ALA A 45 -1.57 -7.87 -7.74
C ALA A 45 -2.45 -8.32 -6.55
N ALA A 46 -1.84 -8.80 -5.45
CA ALA A 46 -2.54 -9.23 -4.24
C ALA A 46 -2.94 -8.06 -3.34
N GLU A 47 -2.29 -6.91 -3.46
CA GLU A 47 -2.59 -5.71 -2.67
C GLU A 47 -3.21 -4.60 -3.53
N LEU A 48 -4.42 -4.18 -3.18
CA LEU A 48 -5.05 -3.01 -3.78
C LEU A 48 -4.74 -1.78 -2.94
N THR A 49 -3.85 -0.90 -3.43
CA THR A 49 -3.67 0.44 -2.83
C THR A 49 -4.87 1.33 -3.13
N THR A 50 -5.51 1.86 -2.09
CA THR A 50 -6.76 2.63 -2.19
C THR A 50 -6.61 4.08 -1.75
N GLN A 51 -5.58 4.40 -0.98
CA GLN A 51 -5.32 5.75 -0.50
C GLN A 51 -3.82 6.02 -0.35
N LYS A 52 -3.41 7.28 -0.61
CA LYS A 52 -2.07 7.80 -0.31
C LYS A 52 -2.18 8.99 0.63
N MET A 53 -1.20 9.13 1.51
CA MET A 53 -1.05 10.27 2.42
C MET A 53 0.41 10.74 2.39
N ILE A 54 0.60 12.04 2.24
CA ILE A 54 1.92 12.66 2.34
C ILE A 54 2.06 13.18 3.76
N ILE A 55 3.01 12.64 4.52
CA ILE A 55 3.34 13.11 5.86
C ILE A 55 4.55 14.02 5.73
N SER A 56 4.40 15.27 6.18
CA SER A 56 5.52 16.19 6.40
C SER A 56 5.48 16.59 7.86
N ASP A 57 6.57 16.33 8.59
CA ASP A 57 6.62 16.59 10.03
C ASP A 57 7.98 17.10 10.48
N VAL A 58 8.00 17.71 11.67
CA VAL A 58 9.20 18.18 12.34
C VAL A 58 9.18 17.72 13.78
N PHE A 59 10.25 17.06 14.23
CA PHE A 59 10.42 16.71 15.64
C PHE A 59 11.75 17.21 16.19
N ARG A 60 11.77 17.42 17.51
CA ARG A 60 13.01 17.68 18.25
C ARG A 60 13.58 16.34 18.65
N SER A 61 14.82 16.05 18.25
CA SER A 61 15.51 14.90 18.81
C SER A 61 15.86 15.18 20.27
N THR A 62 15.44 14.29 21.17
CA THR A 62 15.69 14.39 22.63
C THR A 62 16.55 13.24 23.16
N LYS A 63 16.91 12.27 22.33
CA LYS A 63 17.77 11.14 22.69
C LYS A 63 19.15 11.29 22.05
N GLY A 64 20.17 11.30 22.91
CA GLY A 64 21.58 11.21 22.51
C GLY A 64 22.47 12.18 23.28
N GLU A 65 23.13 11.70 24.34
CA GLU A 65 24.56 11.95 24.47
C GLU A 65 25.22 11.32 23.23
N ILE A 66 25.31 12.07 22.14
CA ILE A 66 26.17 11.69 21.02
C ILE A 66 27.59 11.97 21.51
N PRO A 67 28.48 10.96 21.66
CA PRO A 67 29.86 11.21 22.05
C PRO A 67 30.48 12.11 20.97
N LEU A 68 30.93 13.30 21.37
CA LEU A 68 31.38 14.47 20.57
C LEU A 68 30.35 15.56 20.21
N ILE A 69 29.04 15.31 20.18
CA ILE A 69 28.03 16.38 19.92
C ILE A 69 27.24 16.68 21.19
N ASN A 70 27.93 17.26 22.17
CA ASN A 70 27.28 17.80 23.35
C ASN A 70 26.85 19.26 23.08
N LYS A 71 25.66 19.46 22.47
CA LYS A 71 24.89 20.73 22.47
C LYS A 71 23.46 20.56 21.90
N ASN A 72 22.56 20.14 22.79
CA ASN A 72 21.12 20.46 22.90
C ASN A 72 20.34 20.98 21.67
N ARG A 73 19.38 20.16 21.21
CA ARG A 73 18.16 20.46 20.44
C ARG A 73 18.36 20.82 18.96
N PHE A 74 18.49 19.80 18.11
CA PHE A 74 18.29 19.97 16.66
C PHE A 74 16.87 19.57 16.23
N LEU A 75 16.37 20.25 15.19
CA LEU A 75 15.08 19.96 14.58
C LEU A 75 15.30 19.02 13.39
N VAL A 76 14.54 17.94 13.35
CA VAL A 76 14.55 16.97 12.25
C VAL A 76 13.25 17.12 11.49
N GLN A 77 13.36 17.56 10.23
CA GLN A 77 12.25 17.60 9.29
C GLN A 77 12.34 16.39 8.37
N TYR A 78 11.21 15.75 8.11
CA TYR A 78 11.10 14.68 7.12
C TYR A 78 9.82 14.82 6.30
N LYS A 79 9.82 14.22 5.12
CA LYS A 79 8.65 14.07 4.26
C LYS A 79 8.61 12.66 3.71
N THR A 80 7.50 11.96 3.87
CA THR A 80 7.30 10.61 3.34
C THR A 80 5.90 10.43 2.78
N THR A 81 5.71 9.45 1.90
CA THR A 81 4.41 9.07 1.35
C THR A 81 4.04 7.71 1.90
N VAL A 82 2.92 7.65 2.61
CA VAL A 82 2.36 6.42 3.16
C VAL A 82 1.17 6.00 2.30
N THR A 83 1.03 4.71 2.09
CA THR A 83 -0.09 4.11 1.35
C THR A 83 -0.91 3.21 2.25
N ALA A 84 -2.20 3.12 1.96
CA ALA A 84 -3.12 2.18 2.59
C ALA A 84 -3.88 1.45 1.51
N GLY A 85 -4.21 0.19 1.80
CA GLY A 85 -4.82 -0.71 0.85
C GLY A 85 -5.35 -1.95 1.54
N LEU A 86 -5.86 -2.89 0.74
CA LEU A 86 -6.37 -4.15 1.23
C LEU A 86 -5.79 -5.32 0.45
N ASP A 87 -5.70 -6.45 1.12
CA ASP A 87 -5.35 -7.73 0.51
C ASP A 87 -6.58 -8.28 -0.21
N VAL A 88 -6.53 -8.31 -1.55
CA VAL A 88 -7.66 -8.76 -2.38
C VAL A 88 -7.88 -10.27 -2.27
N GLN A 89 -6.87 -11.04 -1.86
CA GLN A 89 -6.98 -12.49 -1.70
C GLN A 89 -7.87 -12.86 -0.51
N LYS A 90 -7.96 -11.97 0.49
CA LYS A 90 -8.86 -12.12 1.63
C LYS A 90 -10.31 -11.76 1.31
N ALA A 91 -10.60 -11.20 0.14
CA ALA A 91 -11.97 -10.89 -0.25
C ALA A 91 -12.78 -12.17 -0.55
N VAL A 92 -14.04 -12.19 -0.09
CA VAL A 92 -14.96 -13.29 -0.32
C VAL A 92 -16.08 -12.83 -1.25
N ILE A 93 -16.28 -13.56 -2.35
CA ILE A 93 -17.31 -13.26 -3.34
C ILE A 93 -18.37 -14.36 -3.30
N LYS A 94 -19.64 -13.96 -3.18
CA LYS A 94 -20.80 -14.84 -3.28
C LYS A 94 -21.73 -14.32 -4.36
N GLU A 95 -22.04 -15.16 -5.33
CA GLU A 95 -22.92 -14.83 -6.44
C GLU A 95 -24.21 -15.65 -6.35
N THR A 96 -25.35 -14.98 -6.55
CA THR A 96 -26.65 -15.60 -6.75
C THR A 96 -27.19 -15.23 -8.13
N ASP A 97 -28.41 -15.65 -8.45
CA ASP A 97 -29.03 -15.30 -9.74
C ASP A 97 -29.22 -13.78 -9.89
N ASP A 98 -29.49 -13.06 -8.81
CA ASP A 98 -29.84 -11.63 -8.84
C ASP A 98 -28.76 -10.70 -8.25
N LYS A 99 -27.80 -11.22 -7.47
CA LYS A 99 -26.86 -10.40 -6.70
C LYS A 99 -25.43 -10.93 -6.70
N ILE A 100 -24.48 -10.02 -6.58
CA ILE A 100 -23.07 -10.29 -6.27
C ILE A 100 -22.75 -9.62 -4.94
N GLN A 101 -22.48 -10.42 -3.91
CA GLN A 101 -22.07 -9.97 -2.58
C GLN A 101 -20.56 -10.13 -2.44
N ILE A 102 -19.89 -9.04 -2.11
CA ILE A 102 -18.43 -8.97 -1.99
C ILE A 102 -18.11 -8.50 -0.58
N SER A 103 -17.45 -9.35 0.19
CA SER A 103 -17.00 -9.06 1.55
C SER A 103 -15.50 -8.87 1.55
N ILE A 104 -15.04 -7.64 1.78
CA ILE A 104 -13.62 -7.24 1.70
C ILE A 104 -13.06 -7.00 3.10
N PRO A 105 -11.77 -7.27 3.36
CA PRO A 105 -11.14 -6.86 4.61
C PRO A 105 -11.07 -5.32 4.69
N HIS A 106 -10.95 -4.81 5.92
CA HIS A 106 -10.61 -3.41 6.14
C HIS A 106 -9.22 -3.09 5.61
N CYS A 107 -9.04 -1.87 5.12
CA CYS A 107 -7.74 -1.40 4.65
C CYS A 107 -6.77 -1.26 5.82
N THR A 108 -5.51 -1.57 5.56
CA THR A 108 -4.41 -1.40 6.51
C THR A 108 -3.36 -0.48 5.91
N VAL A 109 -2.57 0.13 6.79
CA VAL A 109 -1.37 0.88 6.37
C VAL A 109 -0.39 -0.13 5.76
N ASN A 110 0.10 0.15 4.57
CA ASN A 110 1.23 -0.58 4.00
C ASN A 110 2.51 -0.01 4.64
N GLU A 111 3.05 -0.73 5.63
CA GLU A 111 4.24 -0.29 6.37
C GLU A 111 5.47 -0.20 5.46
N ASP A 112 5.57 -1.03 4.42
CA ASP A 112 6.66 -1.00 3.44
C ASP A 112 6.68 0.25 2.56
N SER A 113 5.60 1.04 2.56
CA SER A 113 5.58 2.36 1.94
C SER A 113 6.24 3.44 2.80
N ILE A 114 6.41 3.18 4.11
CA ILE A 114 7.09 4.08 5.05
C ILE A 114 8.59 3.84 4.96
N LYS A 115 9.21 4.32 3.87
CA LYS A 115 10.66 4.24 3.65
C LYS A 115 11.26 5.63 3.67
N ILE A 116 11.99 5.97 4.73
CA ILE A 116 12.66 7.26 4.85
C ILE A 116 14.16 7.05 4.65
N LYS A 117 14.75 7.72 3.66
CA LYS A 117 16.19 7.70 3.47
C LYS A 117 16.84 8.77 4.32
N SER A 118 18.12 8.58 4.66
CA SER A 118 18.95 9.60 5.29
C SER A 118 18.93 10.94 4.53
N SER A 119 18.87 10.90 3.20
CA SER A 119 18.78 12.09 2.34
C SER A 119 17.44 12.83 2.42
N ASP A 120 16.38 12.18 2.92
CA ASP A 120 15.05 12.76 3.07
C ASP A 120 14.92 13.55 4.39
N LEU A 121 15.91 13.43 5.28
CA LEU A 121 15.99 14.17 6.53
C LEU A 121 16.69 15.52 6.32
N LYS A 122 16.08 16.58 6.84
CA LYS A 122 16.75 17.88 7.03
C LYS A 122 16.93 18.12 8.51
N ILE A 123 18.18 18.28 8.92
CA ILE A 123 18.57 18.42 10.32
C ILE A 123 19.06 19.85 10.52
N TYR A 124 18.42 20.58 11.41
CA TYR A 124 18.72 21.98 11.68
C TYR A 124 19.29 22.17 13.09
N ASP A 125 20.33 22.99 13.22
CA ASP A 125 20.84 23.41 14.52
C ASP A 125 19.92 24.43 15.22
N THR A 126 20.31 24.92 16.39
CA THR A 126 19.56 25.97 17.12
C THR A 126 19.49 27.31 16.40
N ASN A 127 20.35 27.54 15.41
CA ASN A 127 20.38 28.73 14.55
C ASN A 127 19.74 28.47 13.17
N PHE A 128 19.06 27.34 12.99
CA PHE A 128 18.42 26.89 11.75
C PHE A 128 19.37 26.63 10.56
N ALA A 129 20.67 26.44 10.80
CA ALA A 129 21.61 25.99 9.78
C ALA A 129 21.47 24.47 9.54
N ILE A 130 21.51 24.05 8.28
CA ILE A 130 21.49 22.62 7.92
C ILE A 130 22.81 21.98 8.35
N MET A 131 22.72 20.88 9.10
CA MET A 131 23.87 20.14 9.61
C MET A 131 24.07 18.80 8.91
N SER A 132 25.34 18.39 8.82
CA SER A 132 25.71 16.99 8.58
C SER A 132 26.08 16.37 9.93
N ILE A 133 25.51 15.21 10.25
CA ILE A 133 25.81 14.47 11.48
C ILE A 133 26.32 13.06 11.12
N ASP A 134 26.93 12.39 12.09
CA ASP A 134 27.49 11.05 11.91
C ASP A 134 26.46 10.03 11.43
N LYS A 135 26.91 9.07 10.62
CA LYS A 135 26.04 8.12 9.92
C LYS A 135 25.18 7.30 10.89
N GLU A 136 25.75 6.85 12.00
CA GLU A 136 25.04 6.12 13.05
C GLU A 136 23.89 6.96 13.64
N ALA A 137 24.15 8.23 13.95
CA ALA A 137 23.15 9.14 14.47
C ALA A 137 22.04 9.41 13.46
N VAL A 138 22.34 9.53 12.16
CA VAL A 138 21.31 9.67 11.12
C VAL A 138 20.38 8.45 11.07
N MET A 139 20.91 7.23 11.23
CA MET A 139 20.10 6.02 11.20
C MET A 139 19.10 5.96 12.36
N GLU A 140 19.49 6.42 13.55
CA GLU A 140 18.57 6.54 14.69
C GLU A 140 17.43 7.54 14.41
N LEU A 141 17.75 8.68 13.78
CA LEU A 141 16.75 9.68 13.40
C LEU A 141 15.79 9.18 12.31
N VAL A 142 16.30 8.37 11.36
CA VAL A 142 15.45 7.70 10.37
C VAL A 142 14.45 6.78 11.07
N ALA A 143 14.91 5.93 12.00
CA ALA A 143 14.03 5.04 12.75
C ALA A 143 12.98 5.80 13.58
N GLU A 144 13.36 6.93 14.20
CA GLU A 144 12.40 7.79 14.91
C GLU A 144 11.38 8.43 13.95
N ALA A 145 11.82 8.90 12.79
CA ALA A 145 10.94 9.48 11.77
C ALA A 145 9.95 8.45 11.21
N GLU A 146 10.40 7.22 10.93
CA GLU A 146 9.55 6.12 10.44
C GLU A 146 8.53 5.72 11.50
N LYS A 147 8.94 5.62 12.78
CA LYS A 147 8.03 5.37 13.89
C LYS A 147 6.94 6.45 13.99
N LYS A 148 7.31 7.73 13.93
CA LYS A 148 6.34 8.84 13.97
C LYS A 148 5.41 8.84 12.75
N ALA A 149 5.93 8.55 11.57
CA ALA A 149 5.13 8.40 10.36
C ALA A 149 4.10 7.28 10.49
N LYS A 150 4.51 6.13 11.05
CA LYS A 150 3.63 4.99 11.33
C LYS A 150 2.54 5.33 12.34
N GLU A 151 2.88 5.99 13.44
CA GLU A 151 1.90 6.46 14.44
C GLU A 151 0.86 7.41 13.82
N LYS A 152 1.30 8.37 13.01
CA LYS A 152 0.39 9.30 12.31
C LYS A 152 -0.49 8.60 11.28
N ALA A 153 0.06 7.67 10.50
CA ALA A 153 -0.70 6.91 9.51
C ALA A 153 -1.72 5.96 10.13
N GLY A 154 -1.42 5.39 11.30
CA GLY A 154 -2.36 4.57 12.06
C GLY A 154 -3.36 5.37 12.91
N SER A 155 -3.24 6.70 12.96
CA SER A 155 -4.15 7.54 13.74
C SER A 155 -5.43 7.87 12.97
N ASP A 156 -6.54 8.00 13.70
CA ASP A 156 -7.82 8.44 13.14
C ASP A 156 -7.86 9.95 12.85
N GLU A 157 -6.85 10.72 13.28
CA GLU A 157 -6.78 12.18 13.17
C GLU A 157 -7.01 12.68 11.75
N TYR A 158 -6.47 11.94 10.76
CA TYR A 158 -6.52 12.31 9.35
C TYR A 158 -7.57 11.52 8.55
N GLY A 159 -8.32 10.61 9.20
CA GLY A 159 -9.28 9.72 8.55
C GLY A 159 -8.65 8.88 7.43
N PHE A 160 -7.35 8.56 7.52
CA PHE A 160 -6.59 7.95 6.42
C PHE A 160 -7.15 6.57 6.04
N LEU A 161 -7.33 5.69 7.03
CA LEU A 161 -7.88 4.34 6.82
C LEU A 161 -9.38 4.37 6.51
N GLU A 162 -10.15 5.27 7.12
CA GLU A 162 -11.58 5.43 6.80
C GLU A 162 -11.78 5.84 5.32
N ASN A 163 -10.95 6.76 4.82
CA ASN A 163 -10.97 7.16 3.42
C ASN A 163 -10.48 6.04 2.50
N ALA A 164 -9.47 5.27 2.92
CA ALA A 164 -9.02 4.08 2.22
C ALA A 164 -10.15 3.06 2.05
N ASP A 165 -10.93 2.80 3.11
CA ASP A 165 -12.10 1.93 3.09
C ASP A 165 -13.20 2.45 2.16
N LYS A 166 -13.56 3.74 2.27
CA LYS A 166 -14.56 4.35 1.37
C LYS A 166 -14.14 4.21 -0.10
N ASN A 167 -12.88 4.44 -0.41
CA ASN A 167 -12.34 4.32 -1.76
C ASN A 167 -12.30 2.86 -2.21
N ALA A 168 -11.87 1.93 -1.37
CA ALA A 168 -11.87 0.49 -1.64
C ALA A 168 -13.26 0.01 -2.07
N LYS A 169 -14.27 0.35 -1.27
CA LYS A 169 -15.66 -0.02 -1.53
C LYS A 169 -16.15 0.54 -2.87
N LYS A 170 -15.83 1.81 -3.17
CA LYS A 170 -16.20 2.46 -4.43
C LYS A 170 -15.54 1.79 -5.64
N VAL A 171 -14.23 1.55 -5.56
CA VAL A 171 -13.44 0.94 -6.65
C VAL A 171 -13.94 -0.47 -6.94
N ILE A 172 -14.05 -1.31 -5.90
CA ILE A 172 -14.48 -2.71 -6.04
C ILE A 172 -15.92 -2.77 -6.54
N LYS A 173 -16.82 -1.93 -6.01
CA LYS A 173 -18.20 -1.86 -6.52
C LYS A 173 -18.23 -1.52 -8.01
N GLY A 174 -17.51 -0.47 -8.43
CA GLY A 174 -17.44 -0.06 -9.83
C GLY A 174 -16.86 -1.14 -10.76
N MET A 175 -15.84 -1.88 -10.30
CA MET A 175 -15.27 -3.00 -11.05
C MET A 175 -16.33 -4.09 -11.34
N PHE A 176 -17.13 -4.44 -10.34
CA PHE A 176 -18.13 -5.51 -10.49
C PHE A 176 -19.41 -5.06 -11.18
N GLU A 177 -19.84 -3.81 -11.00
CA GLU A 177 -21.02 -3.26 -11.72
C GLU A 177 -20.84 -3.31 -13.24
N ASN A 178 -19.60 -3.10 -13.72
CA ASN A 178 -19.28 -3.18 -15.14
C ASN A 178 -19.41 -4.59 -15.73
N VAL A 179 -19.38 -5.62 -14.90
CA VAL A 179 -19.40 -7.04 -15.32
C VAL A 179 -20.59 -7.82 -14.74
N SER A 180 -21.48 -7.16 -13.99
CA SER A 180 -22.54 -7.84 -13.23
C SER A 180 -23.70 -8.32 -14.10
N ASN A 181 -23.76 -7.93 -15.38
CA ASN A 181 -24.84 -8.29 -16.32
C ASN A 181 -26.25 -8.07 -15.75
N GLY A 182 -26.45 -6.95 -15.04
CA GLY A 182 -27.73 -6.56 -14.44
C GLY A 182 -27.95 -7.06 -13.02
N LYS A 183 -27.02 -7.83 -12.43
CA LYS A 183 -27.07 -8.21 -11.02
C LYS A 183 -26.74 -7.03 -10.11
N GLU A 184 -27.41 -6.99 -8.96
CA GLU A 184 -27.13 -6.01 -7.91
C GLU A 184 -25.76 -6.30 -7.27
N VAL A 185 -24.87 -5.31 -7.21
CA VAL A 185 -23.54 -5.44 -6.60
C VAL A 185 -23.55 -4.81 -5.20
N ILE A 186 -23.28 -5.63 -4.19
CA ILE A 186 -23.22 -5.23 -2.78
C ILE A 186 -21.81 -5.47 -2.26
N VAL A 187 -21.16 -4.41 -1.80
CA VAL A 187 -19.84 -4.47 -1.18
C VAL A 187 -19.94 -4.10 0.30
N SER A 188 -19.43 -4.97 1.17
CA SER A 188 -19.39 -4.80 2.62
C SER A 188 -18.02 -5.17 3.19
N PHE A 189 -17.69 -4.62 4.35
CA PHE A 189 -16.49 -5.03 5.08
C PHE A 189 -16.73 -6.33 5.84
N GLN A 190 -15.65 -7.08 6.05
CA GLN A 190 -15.61 -8.21 6.97
C GLN A 190 -15.62 -7.69 8.40
N ASN A 191 -16.41 -8.32 9.27
CA ASN A 191 -16.41 -8.05 10.71
C ASN A 191 -15.16 -8.63 11.38
#